data_AF-A0A5E4PHW7-F1
#
_entry.id   AF-A0A5E4PHW7-F1
#
_cell.length_a   1.000
_cell.length_b   1.000
_cell.length_c   1.000
_cell.angle_alpha   90.00
_cell.angle_beta   90.00
_cell.angle_gamma   90.00
#
_symmetry.space_group_name_H-M   'P 1'
#
loop_
_entity.id
_entity.type
_entity.pdbx_description
1 polymer ?
#
loop_
_entity_poly.entity_id
_entity_poly.type
_entity_poly.pdbx_seq_one_letter_code
_entity_poly.pdbx_strand_id
1 'polypeptide(L)'
;MTDTFPEDIKNHLPAYLSPEQKEDLLNQIRNFPKINYYIHKHDQEVLQGDGWAGFTILDFVSGERKSVKGIVLSNSCDVDIQNERDLDVNVVFVPLVKIDNYEKLLRDAGLCNAPR
;
A
#
# COMPACT_ATOMS: atom_id res chain seq x y z
N MET A 1 10.08 14.58 -12.69
CA MET A 1 9.86 15.09 -11.32
C MET A 1 11.23 15.49 -10.81
N THR A 2 11.43 16.78 -10.55
CA THR A 2 12.65 17.28 -9.89
C THR A 2 12.68 16.74 -8.47
N ASP A 3 13.72 15.99 -8.11
CA ASP A 3 14.01 15.55 -6.75
C ASP A 3 14.35 16.77 -5.88
N THR A 4 13.32 17.48 -5.41
CA THR A 4 13.49 18.51 -4.39
C THR A 4 13.40 17.85 -3.02
N PHE A 5 14.52 17.81 -2.31
CA PHE A 5 14.56 17.47 -0.89
C PHE A 5 13.60 18.42 -0.15
N PRO A 6 12.58 17.92 0.58
CA PRO A 6 11.66 18.80 1.27
C PRO A 6 12.41 19.53 2.40
N GLU A 7 12.61 20.84 2.25
CA GLU A 7 13.29 21.66 3.27
C GLU A 7 12.57 21.61 4.63
N ASP A 8 11.27 21.31 4.61
CA ASP A 8 10.42 21.17 5.79
C ASP A 8 10.66 19.87 6.60
N ILE A 9 11.40 18.88 6.07
CA ILE A 9 11.70 17.64 6.80
C ILE A 9 12.34 17.93 8.16
N LYS A 10 13.14 19.00 8.26
CA LYS A 10 13.77 19.42 9.52
C LYS A 10 12.77 19.65 10.66
N ASN A 11 11.56 20.09 10.32
CA ASN A 11 10.47 20.36 11.28
C ASN A 11 9.74 19.09 11.71
N HIS A 12 9.92 17.97 10.99
CA HIS A 12 9.29 16.69 11.27
C HIS A 12 10.24 15.67 11.91
N LEU A 13 11.49 16.08 12.20
CA LEU A 13 12.44 15.20 12.89
C LEU A 13 12.02 14.94 14.34
N PRO A 14 12.25 13.73 14.86
CA PRO A 14 11.88 13.41 16.22
C PRO A 14 12.51 14.36 17.26
N ALA A 15 11.69 14.83 18.19
CA ALA A 15 12.10 15.83 19.18
C ALA A 15 13.18 15.34 20.17
N TYR A 16 13.28 14.02 20.36
CA TYR A 16 14.24 13.38 21.26
C TYR A 16 15.67 13.33 20.72
N LEU A 17 15.90 13.69 19.45
CA LEU A 17 17.23 13.68 18.85
C LEU A 17 18.02 14.93 19.27
N SER A 18 19.29 14.74 19.61
CA SER A 18 20.24 15.84 19.78
C SER A 18 20.43 16.61 18.45
N PRO A 19 20.94 17.86 18.50
CA PRO A 19 21.23 18.61 17.27
C PRO A 19 22.13 17.84 16.29
N GLU A 20 23.15 17.16 16.80
CA GLU A 20 24.09 16.35 16.01
C GLU A 20 23.38 15.14 15.37
N GLN A 21 22.52 14.45 16.13
CA GLN A 21 21.75 13.31 15.60
C GLN A 21 20.75 13.73 14.52
N LYS A 22 20.16 14.93 14.63
CA LYS A 22 19.28 15.50 13.60
C LYS A 22 20.05 15.78 12.31
N GLU A 23 21.25 16.32 12.42
CA GLU A 23 22.11 16.61 11.28
C GLU A 23 22.59 15.34 10.57
N ASP A 24 23.03 14.34 11.34
CA ASP A 24 23.44 13.04 10.81
C ASP A 24 22.28 12.35 10.07
N LEU A 25 21.10 12.28 10.69
CA LEU A 25 19.91 11.70 10.07
C LEU A 25 19.51 12.44 8.76
N LEU A 26 19.57 13.78 8.73
CA LEU A 26 19.31 14.54 7.52
C LEU A 26 20.30 14.19 6.40
N ASN A 27 21.58 14.05 6.74
CA ASN A 27 22.60 13.66 5.78
C ASN A 27 22.38 12.24 5.26
N GLN A 28 21.96 11.31 6.12
CA GLN A 28 21.60 9.95 5.70
C GLN A 28 20.38 9.92 4.78
N ILE A 29 19.34 10.71 5.07
CA ILE A 29 18.15 10.81 4.21
C ILE A 29 18.52 11.43 2.86
N ARG A 30 19.35 12.48 2.84
CA ARG A 30 19.84 13.12 1.59
C ARG A 30 20.62 12.15 0.72
N ASN A 31 21.42 11.30 1.34
CA ASN A 31 22.25 10.30 0.67
C ASN A 31 21.55 8.95 0.51
N PHE A 32 20.27 8.85 0.87
CA PHE A 32 19.57 7.58 0.84
C PHE A 32 19.45 7.11 -0.62
N PRO A 33 19.99 5.93 -0.97
CA PRO A 33 19.96 5.47 -2.34
C PRO A 33 18.51 5.20 -2.76
N LYS A 34 18.22 5.42 -4.04
CA LYS A 34 16.93 5.03 -4.61
C LYS A 34 16.88 3.50 -4.69
N ILE A 35 16.36 2.88 -3.63
CA ILE A 35 16.17 1.44 -3.55
C ILE A 35 14.78 1.05 -4.06
N ASN A 36 14.69 -0.15 -4.61
CA ASN A 36 13.41 -0.79 -4.85
C ASN A 36 12.94 -1.43 -3.53
N TYR A 37 11.80 -0.98 -3.01
CA TYR A 37 11.22 -1.52 -1.77
C TYR A 37 10.51 -2.86 -1.98
N TYR A 38 10.31 -3.26 -3.23
CA TYR A 38 9.69 -4.53 -3.60
C TYR A 38 10.75 -5.62 -3.79
N ILE A 39 10.53 -6.77 -3.16
CA ILE A 39 11.35 -7.96 -3.32
C ILE A 39 10.66 -8.93 -4.28
N HIS A 40 11.44 -9.61 -5.13
CA HIS A 40 10.94 -10.63 -6.07
C HIS A 40 11.32 -12.06 -5.64
N LYS A 41 11.37 -12.29 -4.33
CA LYS A 41 11.85 -13.58 -3.77
C LYS A 41 10.75 -14.64 -3.70
N HIS A 42 9.49 -14.23 -3.63
CA HIS A 42 8.34 -15.08 -3.35
C HIS A 42 7.19 -14.81 -4.34
N ASP A 43 7.50 -14.53 -5.61
CA ASP A 43 6.52 -14.11 -6.62
C ASP A 43 5.39 -15.13 -6.89
N GLN A 44 5.54 -16.37 -6.41
CA GLN A 44 4.56 -17.46 -6.57
C GLN A 44 3.79 -17.75 -5.27
N GLU A 45 4.16 -17.13 -4.15
CA GLU A 45 3.53 -17.35 -2.85
C GLU A 45 2.58 -16.21 -2.54
N VAL A 46 1.40 -16.55 -2.02
CA VAL A 46 0.43 -15.54 -1.58
C VAL A 46 0.78 -15.15 -0.15
N LEU A 47 1.51 -14.04 0.00
CA LEU A 47 1.90 -13.53 1.31
C LEU A 47 0.89 -12.49 1.82
N GLN A 48 0.67 -12.50 3.15
CA GLN A 48 -0.16 -11.51 3.81
C GLN A 48 0.38 -10.10 3.56
N GLY A 49 -0.50 -9.19 3.15
CA GLY A 49 -0.14 -7.80 2.92
C GLY A 49 0.48 -7.52 1.54
N ASP A 50 0.77 -8.56 0.75
CA ASP A 50 1.26 -8.37 -0.62
C ASP A 50 0.13 -8.06 -1.60
N GLY A 51 0.51 -7.30 -2.63
CA GLY A 51 -0.36 -6.96 -3.75
C GLY A 51 -0.38 -8.08 -4.79
N TRP A 52 -1.57 -8.59 -5.08
CA TRP A 52 -1.78 -9.66 -6.05
C TRP A 52 -2.68 -9.21 -7.20
N ALA A 53 -2.53 -9.85 -8.35
CA ALA A 53 -3.35 -9.62 -9.55
C ALA A 53 -4.18 -10.87 -9.88
N GLY A 54 -5.31 -10.69 -10.57
CA GLY A 54 -6.17 -11.81 -10.99
C GLY A 54 -7.36 -12.07 -10.07
N PHE A 55 -7.59 -11.24 -9.05
CA PHE A 55 -8.86 -11.24 -8.34
C PHE A 55 -9.98 -10.80 -9.27
N THR A 56 -11.18 -11.33 -9.06
CA THR A 56 -12.38 -10.93 -9.80
C THR A 56 -13.40 -10.36 -8.85
N ILE A 57 -13.83 -9.13 -9.11
CA ILE A 57 -15.03 -8.55 -8.48
C ILE A 57 -16.22 -8.84 -9.39
N LEU A 58 -17.32 -9.27 -8.77
CA LEU A 58 -18.61 -9.47 -9.42
C LEU A 58 -19.57 -8.37 -8.97
N ASP A 59 -20.15 -7.65 -9.93
CA ASP A 59 -21.34 -6.86 -9.67
C ASP A 59 -22.55 -7.79 -9.70
N PHE A 60 -23.21 -7.95 -8.54
CA PHE A 60 -24.37 -8.83 -8.41
C PHE A 60 -25.63 -8.32 -9.12
N VAL A 61 -25.70 -7.02 -9.44
CA VAL A 61 -26.86 -6.42 -10.13
C VAL A 61 -26.72 -6.61 -11.64
N SER A 62 -25.57 -6.24 -12.19
CA SER A 62 -25.33 -6.31 -13.64
C SER A 62 -24.76 -7.64 -14.12
N GLY A 63 -24.18 -8.44 -13.22
CA GLY A 63 -23.42 -9.65 -13.55
C GLY A 63 -22.02 -9.37 -14.11
N GLU A 64 -21.59 -8.10 -14.16
CA GLU A 64 -20.28 -7.73 -14.70
C GLU A 64 -19.16 -8.32 -13.84
N ARG A 65 -18.15 -8.88 -14.52
CA ARG A 65 -16.93 -9.40 -13.89
C ARG A 65 -15.75 -8.53 -14.25
N LYS A 66 -15.03 -8.06 -13.24
CA LYS A 66 -13.86 -7.21 -13.41
C LYS A 66 -12.64 -7.82 -12.75
N SER A 67 -11.58 -8.01 -13.52
CA SER A 67 -10.27 -8.36 -12.98
C SER A 67 -9.65 -7.16 -12.27
N VAL A 68 -9.21 -7.35 -11.04
CA VAL A 68 -8.64 -6.30 -10.20
C VAL A 68 -7.34 -6.77 -9.56
N LYS A 69 -6.54 -5.78 -9.16
CA LYS A 69 -5.45 -5.99 -8.21
C LYS A 69 -6.00 -5.81 -6.81
N GLY A 70 -5.45 -6.53 -5.85
CA GLY A 70 -5.89 -6.46 -4.45
C GLY A 70 -4.77 -6.84 -3.49
N ILE A 71 -4.99 -6.60 -2.21
CA ILE A 71 -4.13 -7.08 -1.13
C ILE A 71 -4.82 -8.23 -0.45
N VAL A 72 -4.08 -9.29 -0.12
CA VAL A 72 -4.60 -10.38 0.70
C VAL A 72 -4.53 -9.97 2.17
N LEU A 73 -5.70 -9.94 2.82
CA LEU A 73 -5.87 -9.68 4.24
C LEU A 73 -6.23 -10.99 4.96
N SER A 74 -5.32 -11.94 4.92
CA SER A 74 -5.42 -13.17 5.70
C SER A 74 -4.03 -13.53 6.22
N ASN A 75 -3.96 -14.13 7.39
CA ASN A 75 -2.68 -14.57 7.95
C ASN A 75 -2.04 -15.60 7.02
N SER A 76 -0.76 -15.41 6.67
CA SER A 76 -0.02 -16.32 5.79
C SER A 76 -0.03 -17.76 6.31
N CYS A 77 0.11 -17.93 7.62
CA CYS A 77 0.01 -19.24 8.27
C CYS A 77 -1.40 -19.82 8.19
N ASP A 78 -2.45 -18.99 8.13
CA ASP A 78 -3.84 -19.46 8.05
C ASP A 78 -4.22 -19.84 6.61
N VAL A 79 -3.54 -19.34 5.59
CA VAL A 79 -3.82 -19.65 4.18
C VAL A 79 -2.90 -20.73 3.59
N ASP A 80 -1.95 -21.26 4.37
CA ASP A 80 -1.03 -22.29 3.88
C ASP A 80 -1.80 -23.54 3.41
N ILE A 81 -1.56 -23.96 2.17
CA ILE A 81 -2.21 -25.12 1.57
C ILE A 81 -1.86 -26.43 2.30
N GLN A 82 -0.79 -26.46 3.10
CA GLN A 82 -0.35 -27.65 3.83
C GLN A 82 -1.07 -27.85 5.17
N ASN A 83 -1.84 -26.88 5.67
CA ASN A 83 -2.56 -27.10 6.93
C ASN A 83 -3.72 -28.08 6.75
N GLU A 84 -3.82 -29.05 7.65
CA GLU A 84 -4.98 -29.92 7.78
C GLU A 84 -6.19 -29.12 8.28
N ARG A 85 -7.32 -29.23 7.58
CA ARG A 85 -8.55 -28.51 7.91
C ARG A 85 -9.77 -29.35 7.58
N ASP A 86 -10.78 -29.28 8.45
CA ASP A 86 -12.11 -29.85 8.18
C ASP A 86 -12.94 -28.97 7.23
N LEU A 87 -12.59 -27.69 7.08
CA LEU A 87 -13.30 -26.69 6.27
C LEU A 87 -12.34 -25.91 5.36
N ASP A 88 -12.88 -25.39 4.26
CA ASP A 88 -12.14 -24.58 3.30
C ASP A 88 -11.64 -23.25 3.90
N VAL A 89 -10.56 -22.72 3.32
CA VAL A 89 -9.94 -21.46 3.74
C VAL A 89 -10.77 -20.26 3.25
N ASN A 90 -11.16 -19.39 4.18
CA ASN A 90 -11.75 -18.10 3.84
C ASN A 90 -10.65 -17.05 3.66
N VAL A 91 -10.44 -16.62 2.41
CA VAL A 91 -9.49 -15.56 2.08
C VAL A 91 -10.25 -14.26 1.87
N VAL A 92 -9.88 -13.22 2.63
CA VAL A 92 -10.36 -11.86 2.39
C VAL A 92 -9.30 -11.13 1.56
N PHE A 93 -9.75 -10.44 0.50
CA PHE A 93 -8.90 -9.52 -0.25
C PHE A 93 -9.52 -8.13 -0.28
N VAL A 94 -8.67 -7.12 -0.40
CA VAL A 94 -9.08 -5.72 -0.56
C VAL A 94 -8.64 -5.24 -1.94
N PRO A 95 -9.57 -4.79 -2.79
CA PRO A 95 -9.19 -4.28 -4.11
C PRO A 95 -8.40 -2.98 -4.00
N LEU A 96 -7.37 -2.87 -4.82
CA LEU A 96 -6.55 -1.67 -4.92
C LEU A 96 -7.21 -0.65 -5.84
N VAL A 97 -7.40 0.56 -5.32
CA VAL A 97 -7.96 1.69 -6.07
C VAL A 97 -6.85 2.70 -6.32
N LYS A 98 -6.75 3.20 -7.55
CA LYS A 98 -5.86 4.32 -7.86
C LYS A 98 -6.35 5.56 -7.13
N ILE A 99 -5.45 6.23 -6.42
CA ILE A 99 -5.77 7.45 -5.67
C ILE A 99 -6.41 8.51 -6.58
N ASP A 100 -5.87 8.72 -7.79
CA ASP A 100 -6.43 9.66 -8.77
C ASP A 100 -7.91 9.39 -9.12
N ASN A 101 -8.31 8.11 -9.19
CA ASN A 101 -9.70 7.74 -9.46
C ASN A 101 -10.59 8.09 -8.28
N TYR A 102 -10.10 7.89 -7.06
CA TYR A 102 -10.83 8.24 -5.84
C TYR A 102 -10.94 9.76 -5.69
N GLU A 103 -9.86 10.51 -5.95
CA GLU A 103 -9.90 11.97 -5.98
C GLU A 103 -10.92 12.49 -6.99
N LYS A 104 -10.92 11.93 -8.20
CA LYS A 104 -11.91 12.29 -9.23
C LYS A 104 -13.33 12.03 -8.75
N LEU A 105 -13.59 10.86 -8.15
CA LEU A 105 -14.90 10.53 -7.58
C LEU A 105 -15.36 11.57 -6.55
N LEU A 106 -14.47 11.99 -5.64
CA LEU A 106 -14.77 13.00 -4.63
C LEU A 106 -15.03 14.39 -5.24
N ARG A 107 -14.29 14.75 -6.30
CA ARG A 107 -14.49 16.01 -7.05
C ARG A 107 -15.84 16.02 -7.75
N ASP A 108 -16.17 14.94 -8.43
CA ASP A 108 -17.44 14.78 -9.16
C ASP A 108 -18.63 14.80 -8.18
N ALA A 109 -18.43 14.34 -6.94
CA ALA A 109 -19.41 14.43 -5.86
C ALA A 109 -19.48 15.81 -5.15
N GLY A 110 -18.64 16.77 -5.55
CA GLY A 110 -18.63 18.13 -4.99
C GLY A 110 -17.98 18.26 -3.60
N LEU A 111 -17.24 17.24 -3.13
CA LEU A 111 -16.67 17.18 -1.77
C LEU A 111 -15.32 17.92 -1.63
N CYS A 112 -14.88 18.65 -2.65
CA CYS A 112 -13.52 19.21 -2.71
C CYS A 112 -13.35 20.65 -2.24
N ASN A 113 -14.34 21.23 -1.56
CA ASN A 113 -14.26 22.57 -1.00
C ASN A 113 -14.29 22.53 0.54
N ALA A 114 -13.18 22.12 1.15
CA ALA A 114 -12.87 22.54 2.51
C ALA A 114 -11.81 23.66 2.39
N PRO A 115 -12.13 24.92 2.75
CA PRO A 115 -11.10 25.94 2.88
C PRO A 115 -10.13 25.46 3.97
N ARG A 116 -8.84 25.39 3.63
CA ARG A 116 -7.76 25.28 4.62
C ARG A 116 -7.62 26.60 5.36
#